data_AF-A0A081ALY9-F1
#
_entry.id   AF-A0A081ALY9-F1
#
_cell.length_a   1.000
_cell.length_b   1.000
_cell.length_c   1.000
_cell.angle_alpha   90.00
_cell.angle_beta   90.00
_cell.angle_gamma   90.00
#
_symmetry.space_group_name_H-M   'P 1'
#
loop_
_entity.id
_entity.type
_entity.pdbx_description
1 polymer ?
#
loop_
_entity_poly.entity_id
_entity_poly.type
_entity_poly.pdbx_seq_one_letter_code
_entity_poly.pdbx_strand_id
1 'polypeptide(L)'
;MSTKGKWLTIEQKCELIAQHRREPAVNYTQLALWAKDHFELSVPPTRQTIRNILNAAADIEAKRVSGNVTAKGRRVCVRSKELENRLEHYVEDSQARGMRLTRRILHARAREILDTMENPPPHNLSVGWLTRFMKRHGLRFQKEREGPDEGEAVGCEPVAQVAGAAPHAGNFQQQPVQGQDAEAERARVENLRQKAKKRLREIEKEAREIRKYLRRLDDATNAQQVLMQ
;
A
#
# COMPACT_ATOMS: atom_id res chain seq x y z
N MET A 1 23.53 17.51 -17.93
CA MET A 1 22.12 17.93 -17.86
C MET A 1 21.80 18.37 -16.43
N SER A 2 21.60 19.67 -16.21
CA SER A 2 21.41 20.28 -14.89
C SER A 2 19.97 20.10 -14.41
N THR A 3 19.77 19.24 -13.41
CA THR A 3 18.46 19.09 -12.78
C THR A 3 18.29 20.16 -11.70
N LYS A 4 17.26 20.98 -11.89
CA LYS A 4 16.70 21.93 -10.92
C LYS A 4 16.69 21.30 -9.51
N GLY A 5 17.20 22.06 -8.53
CA GLY A 5 17.55 21.63 -7.18
C GLY A 5 16.73 20.48 -6.58
N LYS A 6 17.42 19.41 -6.21
CA LYS A 6 16.88 18.29 -5.43
C LYS A 6 16.41 18.85 -4.08
N TRP A 7 15.14 18.61 -3.74
CA TRP A 7 14.54 19.10 -2.50
C TRP A 7 15.04 18.26 -1.32
N LEU A 8 15.43 18.91 -0.22
CA LEU A 8 15.84 18.22 1.01
C LEU A 8 14.65 17.48 1.65
N THR A 9 14.86 16.21 2.04
CA THR A 9 13.89 15.41 2.79
C THR A 9 13.79 15.88 4.25
N ILE A 10 12.79 15.41 5.00
CA ILE A 10 12.73 15.64 6.46
C ILE A 10 13.98 15.11 7.15
N GLU A 11 14.42 13.91 6.80
CA GLU A 11 15.59 13.27 7.41
C GLU A 11 16.85 14.12 7.17
N GLN A 12 17.07 14.52 5.92
CA GLN A 12 18.19 15.40 5.55
C GLN A 12 18.14 16.75 6.28
N LYS A 13 16.95 17.33 6.48
CA LYS A 13 16.80 18.56 7.25
C LYS A 13 17.13 18.33 8.74
N CYS A 14 16.69 17.23 9.33
CA CYS A 14 17.03 16.87 10.71
C CYS A 14 18.53 16.65 10.90
N GLU A 15 19.19 15.96 9.97
CA GLU A 15 20.65 15.80 9.99
C GLU A 15 21.38 17.14 9.89
N LEU A 16 20.89 18.04 9.03
CA LEU A 16 21.44 19.40 8.91
C LEU A 16 21.28 20.21 10.20
N ILE A 17 20.12 20.10 10.86
CA ILE A 17 19.88 20.72 12.18
C ILE A 17 20.83 20.13 13.23
N ALA A 18 21.02 18.81 13.24
CA ALA A 18 21.93 18.14 14.14
C ALA A 18 23.39 18.57 13.92
N GLN A 19 23.82 18.71 12.66
CA GLN A 19 25.15 19.20 12.33
C GLN A 19 25.36 20.64 12.83
N HIS A 20 24.39 21.54 12.62
CA HIS A 20 24.51 22.91 13.11
C HIS A 20 24.57 22.99 14.65
N ARG A 21 23.86 22.09 15.35
CA ARG A 21 23.92 22.02 16.82
C ARG A 21 25.26 21.47 17.33
N ARG A 22 25.91 20.56 16.58
CA ARG A 22 27.25 20.06 16.90
C ARG A 22 28.31 21.14 16.69
N GLU A 23 28.16 21.93 15.64
CA GLU A 23 29.14 22.95 15.25
C GLU A 23 28.44 24.31 14.96
N PRO A 24 27.99 25.02 16.01
CA PRO A 24 27.22 26.27 15.85
C PRO A 24 28.06 27.42 15.26
N ALA A 25 29.39 27.33 15.32
CA ALA A 25 30.31 28.32 14.76
C ALA A 25 30.38 28.29 13.22
N VAL A 26 29.87 27.23 12.58
CA VAL A 26 29.91 27.06 11.12
C VAL A 26 28.95 28.05 10.44
N ASN A 27 29.46 28.82 9.49
CA ASN A 27 28.66 29.77 8.72
C ASN A 27 27.66 29.03 7.81
N TYR A 28 26.47 29.61 7.57
CA TYR A 28 25.46 29.05 6.67
C TYR A 28 25.96 28.72 5.27
N THR A 29 26.98 29.40 4.77
CA THR A 29 27.63 29.05 3.49
C THR A 29 28.39 27.73 3.57
N GLN A 30 29.14 27.52 4.67
CA GLN A 30 29.87 26.27 4.90
C GLN A 30 28.88 25.13 5.18
N LEU A 31 27.82 25.38 5.94
CA LEU A 31 26.76 24.39 6.18
C LEU A 31 26.02 24.01 4.88
N ALA A 32 25.85 24.95 3.95
CA ALA A 32 25.32 24.65 2.62
C ALA A 32 26.26 23.78 1.78
N LEU A 33 27.57 24.02 1.83
CA LEU A 33 28.56 23.19 1.14
C LEU A 33 28.62 21.79 1.74
N TRP A 34 28.60 21.68 3.07
CA TRP A 34 28.48 20.41 3.77
C TRP A 34 27.22 19.65 3.33
N ALA A 35 26.06 20.31 3.29
CA ALA A 35 24.82 19.68 2.86
C ALA A 35 24.86 19.23 1.39
N LYS A 36 25.59 19.95 0.54
CA LYS A 36 25.80 19.55 -0.86
C LYS A 36 26.61 18.25 -0.94
N ASP A 37 27.70 18.19 -0.19
CA ASP A 37 28.63 17.06 -0.20
C ASP A 37 28.00 15.82 0.45
N HIS A 38 27.51 15.98 1.68
CA HIS A 38 26.93 14.90 2.49
C HIS A 38 25.65 14.29 1.89
N PHE A 39 24.83 15.07 1.16
CA PHE A 39 23.61 14.59 0.51
C PHE A 39 23.73 14.41 -1.02
N GLU A 40 24.94 14.53 -1.56
CA GLU A 40 25.22 14.42 -3.00
C GLU A 40 24.29 15.30 -3.86
N LEU A 41 24.10 16.55 -3.43
CA LEU A 41 23.26 17.51 -4.15
C LEU A 41 24.02 18.08 -5.34
N SER A 42 23.32 18.23 -6.46
CA SER A 42 23.86 18.91 -7.66
C SER A 42 24.27 20.36 -7.36
N VAL A 43 23.47 21.06 -6.55
CA VAL A 43 23.65 22.48 -6.21
C VAL A 43 23.54 22.63 -4.69
N PRO A 44 24.40 23.46 -4.06
CA PRO A 44 24.29 23.70 -2.63
C PRO A 44 22.98 24.44 -2.30
N PRO A 45 22.29 24.11 -1.20
CA PRO A 45 21.13 24.86 -0.75
C PRO A 45 21.53 26.32 -0.48
N THR A 46 20.61 27.25 -0.77
CA THR A 46 20.90 28.68 -0.54
C THR A 46 21.05 28.97 0.95
N ARG A 47 21.79 30.03 1.31
CA ARG A 47 21.90 30.50 2.71
C ARG A 47 20.53 30.75 3.34
N GLN A 48 19.57 31.26 2.56
CA GLN A 48 18.20 31.47 3.03
C GLN A 48 17.47 30.15 3.31
N THR A 49 17.69 29.12 2.48
CA THR A 49 17.15 27.78 2.72
C THR A 49 17.68 27.21 4.03
N ILE A 50 18.99 27.32 4.27
CA ILE A 50 19.63 26.88 5.53
C ILE A 50 19.01 27.61 6.71
N ARG A 51 18.96 28.95 6.68
CA ARG A 51 18.33 29.76 7.74
C ARG A 51 16.88 29.34 8.00
N ASN A 52 16.08 29.17 6.95
CA ASN A 52 14.68 28.76 7.09
C ASN A 52 14.53 27.38 7.74
N ILE A 53 15.42 26.43 7.43
CA ILE A 53 15.43 25.10 8.03
C ILE A 53 15.76 25.19 9.52
N LEU A 54 16.79 25.95 9.88
CA LEU A 54 17.21 26.11 11.28
C LEU A 54 16.14 26.84 12.12
N ASN A 55 15.52 27.88 11.58
CA ASN A 55 14.43 28.59 12.25
C ASN A 55 13.19 27.71 12.46
N ALA A 56 12.94 26.77 11.55
CA ALA A 56 11.83 25.81 11.64
C ALA A 56 12.25 24.47 12.29
N ALA A 57 13.36 24.43 13.03
CA ALA A 57 13.95 23.18 13.51
C ALA A 57 12.97 22.35 14.37
N ALA A 58 12.34 22.97 15.37
CA ALA A 58 11.38 22.30 16.25
C ALA A 58 10.22 21.66 15.46
N ASP A 59 9.66 22.39 14.49
CA ASP A 59 8.57 21.90 13.63
C ASP A 59 9.01 20.75 12.73
N ILE A 60 10.23 20.79 12.21
CA ILE A 60 10.78 19.74 11.34
C ILE A 60 11.02 18.46 12.14
N GLU A 61 11.55 18.59 13.36
CA GLU A 61 11.78 17.45 14.27
C GLU A 61 10.45 16.85 14.75
N ALA A 62 9.47 17.69 15.11
CA ALA A 62 8.12 17.22 15.45
C ALA A 62 7.47 16.47 14.28
N LYS A 63 7.64 16.95 13.06
CA LYS A 63 7.18 16.25 11.85
C LYS A 63 7.84 14.89 11.68
N ARG A 64 9.16 14.77 11.91
CA ARG A 64 9.88 13.49 11.86
C ARG A 64 9.28 12.47 12.83
N VAL A 65 8.99 12.88 14.06
CA VAL A 65 8.41 12.00 15.09
C VAL A 65 6.97 11.60 14.76
N SER A 66 6.17 12.51 14.22
CA SER A 66 4.74 12.27 13.97
C SER A 66 4.41 11.17 12.96
N GLY A 67 5.36 10.72 12.13
CA GLY A 67 5.16 9.69 11.08
C GLY A 67 4.20 10.06 9.94
N ASN A 68 3.38 11.10 10.10
CA ASN A 68 2.30 11.48 9.19
C ASN A 68 2.72 12.48 8.11
N VAL A 69 3.96 12.37 7.63
CA VAL A 69 4.58 13.29 6.70
C VAL A 69 5.28 12.56 5.57
N THR A 70 5.13 13.09 4.35
CA THR A 70 5.90 12.61 3.20
C THR A 70 7.39 12.90 3.36
N ALA A 71 8.25 12.23 2.59
CA ALA A 71 9.70 12.49 2.60
C ALA A 71 10.04 13.98 2.39
N LYS A 72 9.27 14.73 1.58
CA LYS A 72 9.43 16.18 1.36
C LYS A 72 8.97 17.05 2.54
N GLY A 73 8.28 16.45 3.52
CA GLY A 73 7.76 17.06 4.72
C GLY A 73 6.39 17.71 4.60
N ARG A 74 5.63 17.35 3.56
CA ARG A 74 4.19 17.68 3.49
C ARG A 74 3.41 16.72 4.36
N ARG A 75 2.45 17.25 5.14
CA ARG A 75 1.48 16.43 5.88
C ARG A 75 0.76 15.51 4.92
N VAL A 76 0.63 14.24 5.29
CA VAL A 76 -0.16 13.27 4.53
C VAL A 76 -1.63 13.63 4.73
N CYS A 77 -2.23 14.27 3.73
CA CYS A 77 -3.65 14.57 3.75
C CYS A 77 -4.42 13.32 3.31
N VAL A 78 -5.12 12.70 4.26
CA VAL A 78 -6.09 11.64 4.00
C VAL A 78 -7.45 12.32 3.76
N ARG A 79 -8.12 11.97 2.66
CA ARG A 79 -9.40 12.58 2.25
C ARG A 79 -10.51 12.35 3.29
N SER A 80 -10.54 11.17 3.92
CA SER A 80 -11.43 10.85 5.03
C SER A 80 -10.63 10.18 6.15
N LYS A 81 -10.32 10.93 7.22
CA LYS A 81 -9.62 10.38 8.39
C LYS A 81 -10.45 9.30 9.07
N GLU A 82 -11.75 9.52 9.19
CA GLU A 82 -12.65 8.57 9.83
C GLU A 82 -12.71 7.23 9.10
N LEU A 83 -12.79 7.24 7.76
CA LEU A 83 -12.71 6.01 6.96
C LEU A 83 -11.41 5.25 7.23
N GLU A 84 -10.28 5.96 7.28
CA GLU A 84 -9.00 5.31 7.49
C GLU A 84 -8.82 4.76 8.89
N ASN A 85 -9.26 5.47 9.93
CA ASN A 85 -9.21 4.97 11.31
C ASN A 85 -10.08 3.72 11.49
N ARG A 86 -11.32 3.73 10.95
CA ARG A 86 -12.21 2.56 11.02
C ARG A 86 -11.66 1.36 10.24
N LEU A 87 -11.04 1.62 9.08
CA LEU A 87 -10.43 0.56 8.28
C LEU A 87 -9.12 0.03 8.90
N GLU A 88 -8.34 0.89 9.57
CA GLU A 88 -7.17 0.51 10.36
C GLU A 88 -7.55 -0.40 11.52
N HIS A 89 -8.55 -0.05 12.33
CA HIS A 89 -9.07 -0.93 13.38
C HIS A 89 -9.49 -2.30 12.84
N TYR A 90 -10.17 -2.32 11.69
CA TYR A 90 -10.53 -3.59 11.04
C TYR A 90 -9.30 -4.41 10.62
N VAL A 91 -8.22 -3.75 10.18
CA VAL A 91 -6.96 -4.40 9.83
C VAL A 91 -6.34 -5.02 11.08
N GLU A 92 -6.22 -4.26 12.16
CA GLU A 92 -5.65 -4.71 13.44
C GLU A 92 -6.42 -5.91 13.99
N ASP A 93 -7.74 -5.81 14.08
CA ASP A 93 -8.61 -6.88 14.53
C ASP A 93 -8.47 -8.15 13.67
N SER A 94 -8.33 -7.98 12.35
CA SER A 94 -8.19 -9.11 11.44
C SER A 94 -6.83 -9.78 11.55
N GLN A 95 -5.76 -9.00 11.76
CA GLN A 95 -4.43 -9.52 12.02
C GLN A 95 -4.36 -10.25 13.36
N ALA A 96 -4.99 -9.71 14.41
CA ALA A 96 -5.09 -10.37 15.72
C ALA A 96 -5.82 -11.72 15.63
N ARG A 97 -6.79 -11.84 14.73
CA ARG A 97 -7.50 -13.10 14.42
C ARG A 97 -6.76 -14.02 13.43
N GLY A 98 -5.54 -13.66 13.00
CA GLY A 98 -4.75 -14.44 12.04
C GLY A 98 -5.34 -14.48 10.62
N MET A 99 -6.28 -13.59 10.28
CA MET A 99 -6.90 -13.57 8.97
C MET A 99 -6.01 -12.86 7.94
N ARG A 100 -5.85 -13.50 6.77
CA ARG A 100 -5.14 -12.90 5.64
C ARG A 100 -6.02 -11.85 4.97
N LEU A 101 -5.61 -10.59 5.08
CA LEU A 101 -6.28 -9.48 4.42
C LEU A 101 -5.86 -9.38 2.96
N THR A 102 -6.83 -9.55 2.06
CA THR A 102 -6.64 -9.29 0.63
C THR A 102 -7.14 -7.91 0.26
N ARG A 103 -6.65 -7.41 -0.88
CA ARG A 103 -7.10 -6.14 -1.46
C ARG A 103 -8.63 -6.07 -1.62
N ARG A 104 -9.25 -7.18 -2.03
CA ARG A 104 -10.70 -7.26 -2.24
C ARG A 104 -11.47 -7.09 -0.93
N ILE A 105 -11.00 -7.74 0.14
CA ILE A 105 -11.61 -7.66 1.48
C ILE A 105 -11.52 -6.23 2.01
N LEU A 106 -10.35 -5.61 1.91
CA LEU A 106 -10.16 -4.22 2.35
C LEU A 106 -10.99 -3.23 1.55
N HIS A 107 -11.14 -3.45 0.24
CA HIS A 107 -11.97 -2.60 -0.61
C HIS A 107 -13.45 -2.72 -0.26
N ALA A 108 -13.95 -3.95 -0.09
CA ALA A 108 -15.32 -4.20 0.34
C ALA A 108 -15.60 -3.56 1.70
N ARG A 109 -14.70 -3.75 2.68
CA ARG A 109 -14.87 -3.17 4.01
C ARG A 109 -14.83 -1.64 4.00
N ALA A 110 -13.96 -1.04 3.18
CA ALA A 110 -13.91 0.41 3.01
C ALA A 110 -15.21 0.97 2.42
N ARG A 111 -15.87 0.22 1.51
CA ARG A 111 -17.16 0.59 0.95
C ARG A 111 -18.26 0.52 2.01
N GLU A 112 -18.35 -0.57 2.75
CA GLU A 112 -19.31 -0.72 3.86
C GLU A 112 -19.17 0.42 4.88
N ILE A 113 -17.94 0.78 5.24
CA ILE A 113 -17.69 1.90 6.16
C ILE A 113 -18.25 3.20 5.58
N LEU A 114 -17.98 3.51 4.31
CA LEU A 114 -18.51 4.71 3.66
C LEU A 114 -20.05 4.72 3.60
N ASP A 115 -20.66 3.57 3.32
CA ASP A 115 -22.12 3.44 3.23
C ASP A 115 -22.80 3.58 4.61
N THR A 116 -22.07 3.32 5.70
CA THR A 116 -22.56 3.45 7.09
C THR A 116 -22.26 4.83 7.72
N MET A 117 -21.50 5.69 7.04
CA MET A 117 -21.20 7.03 7.56
C MET A 117 -22.38 7.98 7.32
N GLU A 118 -22.75 8.77 8.33
CA GLU A 118 -23.86 9.74 8.21
C GLU A 118 -23.57 10.88 7.22
N ASN A 119 -22.29 11.26 7.08
CA ASN A 119 -21.83 12.29 6.15
C ASN A 119 -20.61 11.80 5.36
N PRO A 120 -20.79 10.91 4.37
CA PRO A 120 -19.68 10.34 3.63
C PRO A 120 -19.08 11.43 2.72
N PRO A 121 -17.78 11.77 2.88
CA PRO A 121 -17.13 12.67 1.93
C PRO A 121 -17.09 11.99 0.54
N PRO A 122 -17.11 12.75 -0.56
CA PRO A 122 -16.92 12.21 -1.90
C PRO A 122 -15.54 11.54 -1.97
N HIS A 123 -15.53 10.21 -1.88
CA HIS A 123 -14.32 9.43 -1.73
C HIS A 123 -14.28 8.29 -2.74
N ASN A 124 -13.36 8.43 -3.70
CA ASN A 124 -13.12 7.39 -4.69
C ASN A 124 -12.18 6.34 -4.09
N LEU A 125 -12.70 5.14 -3.81
CA LEU A 125 -11.95 3.95 -3.38
C LEU A 125 -11.09 3.39 -4.53
N SER A 126 -10.22 4.22 -5.08
CA SER A 126 -9.36 3.88 -6.21
C SER A 126 -8.31 2.85 -5.84
N VAL A 127 -7.78 2.18 -6.87
CA VAL A 127 -6.61 1.29 -6.70
C VAL A 127 -5.43 2.06 -6.09
N GLY A 128 -5.19 3.30 -6.53
CA GLY A 128 -4.12 4.13 -5.98
C GLY A 128 -4.28 4.44 -4.48
N TRP A 129 -5.50 4.76 -4.04
CA TRP A 129 -5.79 5.03 -2.62
C TRP A 129 -5.53 3.80 -1.76
N LEU A 130 -6.07 2.63 -2.14
CA LEU A 130 -5.91 1.42 -1.35
C LEU A 130 -4.45 0.94 -1.31
N THR A 131 -3.70 1.10 -2.40
CA THR A 131 -2.25 0.82 -2.39
C THR A 131 -1.50 1.72 -1.42
N ARG A 132 -1.87 3.00 -1.32
CA ARG A 132 -1.26 3.94 -0.34
C ARG A 132 -1.68 3.61 1.09
N PHE A 133 -2.95 3.25 1.31
CA PHE A 133 -3.44 2.77 2.60
C PHE A 133 -2.65 1.56 3.07
N MET A 134 -2.56 0.52 2.24
CA MET A 134 -1.80 -0.70 2.54
C MET A 134 -0.34 -0.40 2.87
N LYS A 135 0.31 0.46 2.06
CA LYS A 135 1.71 0.85 2.29
C LYS A 135 1.90 1.58 3.62
N ARG A 136 0.98 2.45 4.04
CA ARG A 136 1.06 3.17 5.32
C ARG A 136 0.92 2.23 6.51
N HIS A 137 0.07 1.23 6.39
CA HIS A 137 -0.23 0.25 7.45
C HIS A 137 0.64 -1.01 7.40
N GLY A 138 1.76 -0.97 6.67
CA GLY A 138 2.69 -2.11 6.60
C GLY A 138 2.16 -3.37 5.90
N LEU A 139 1.02 -3.28 5.21
CA LEU A 139 0.38 -4.40 4.53
C LEU A 139 1.12 -4.70 3.22
N ARG A 140 1.74 -5.89 3.13
CA ARG A 140 2.44 -6.32 1.92
C ARG A 140 1.47 -6.95 0.92
N PHE A 141 1.74 -6.73 -0.37
CA PHE A 141 1.10 -7.49 -1.44
C PHE A 141 1.61 -8.92 -1.40
N GLN A 142 0.84 -9.83 -0.83
CA GLN A 142 1.02 -11.24 -1.16
C GLN A 142 0.39 -11.44 -2.54
N LYS A 143 1.23 -11.36 -3.59
CA LYS A 143 0.89 -12.00 -4.85
C LYS A 143 0.74 -13.48 -4.50
N GLU A 144 -0.47 -14.00 -4.65
CA GLU A 144 -0.76 -15.41 -4.48
C GLU A 144 0.20 -16.17 -5.40
N ARG A 145 1.27 -16.71 -4.81
CA ARG A 145 2.14 -17.66 -5.47
C ARG A 145 1.47 -18.99 -5.20
N GLU A 146 0.73 -19.48 -6.18
CA GLU A 146 0.22 -20.85 -6.14
C GLU A 146 1.41 -21.81 -6.23
N GLY A 147 1.55 -22.67 -5.21
CA GLY A 147 2.12 -24.01 -5.32
C GLY A 147 3.55 -24.23 -4.82
N PRO A 148 3.85 -25.44 -4.34
CA PRO A 148 4.63 -25.70 -3.12
C PRO A 148 5.96 -26.39 -3.38
N ASP A 149 6.88 -26.34 -2.41
CA ASP A 149 7.67 -27.53 -2.06
C ASP A 149 8.06 -27.46 -0.59
N GLU A 150 7.73 -28.54 0.12
CA GLU A 150 8.12 -28.80 1.49
C GLU A 150 9.43 -29.60 1.49
N GLY A 151 10.24 -29.43 2.53
CA GLY A 151 11.45 -30.21 2.80
C GLY A 151 12.65 -29.67 2.03
N GLU A 152 13.79 -29.35 2.64
CA GLU A 152 14.50 -30.16 3.61
C GLU A 152 15.52 -29.28 4.34
N ALA A 153 15.57 -29.42 5.66
CA ALA A 153 16.63 -28.86 6.50
C ALA A 153 17.79 -29.86 6.55
N VAL A 154 19.03 -29.43 6.29
CA VAL A 154 20.36 -29.88 6.80
C VAL A 154 21.36 -29.01 6.02
N GLY A 155 22.42 -28.36 6.49
CA GLY A 155 23.27 -28.40 7.68
C GLY A 155 24.66 -27.88 7.23
N CYS A 156 25.34 -27.11 8.08
CA CYS A 156 26.76 -26.67 8.04
C CYS A 156 27.73 -27.68 7.35
N GLU A 157 28.65 -27.34 6.44
CA GLU A 157 29.95 -26.62 6.55
C GLU A 157 30.91 -27.22 5.44
N PRO A 158 32.15 -26.71 5.20
CA PRO A 158 32.66 -26.35 3.87
C PRO A 158 33.75 -27.28 3.30
N VAL A 159 34.01 -27.26 1.98
CA VAL A 159 35.24 -27.82 1.39
C VAL A 159 35.75 -27.03 0.16
N ALA A 160 36.97 -26.50 0.35
CA ALA A 160 38.13 -26.34 -0.55
C ALA A 160 38.00 -25.79 -1.99
N GLN A 161 38.85 -24.76 -2.21
CA GLN A 161 39.39 -24.28 -3.48
C GLN A 161 40.03 -25.38 -4.33
N VAL A 162 39.86 -25.32 -5.66
CA VAL A 162 40.97 -25.43 -6.64
C VAL A 162 40.63 -24.56 -7.87
N ALA A 163 41.63 -23.83 -8.32
CA ALA A 163 41.65 -22.92 -9.45
C ALA A 163 41.57 -23.62 -10.82
N GLY A 164 41.19 -22.87 -11.86
CA GLY A 164 41.76 -23.06 -13.19
C GLY A 164 40.81 -22.90 -14.38
N ALA A 165 41.08 -21.85 -15.16
CA ALA A 165 40.93 -21.78 -16.62
C ALA A 165 39.52 -21.60 -17.26
N ALA A 166 39.29 -20.37 -17.72
CA ALA A 166 38.55 -20.05 -18.96
C ALA A 166 39.25 -20.69 -20.19
N PRO A 167 38.68 -20.80 -21.41
CA PRO A 167 37.74 -19.85 -22.02
C PRO A 167 36.68 -20.45 -23.00
N HIS A 168 35.98 -19.53 -23.67
CA HIS A 168 35.22 -19.65 -24.93
C HIS A 168 33.68 -19.68 -24.88
N ALA A 169 33.14 -18.51 -25.28
CA ALA A 169 32.14 -18.30 -26.32
C ALA A 169 31.08 -19.41 -26.54
N GLY A 170 29.84 -19.10 -26.15
CA GLY A 170 28.68 -19.92 -26.48
C GLY A 170 27.36 -19.16 -26.31
N ASN A 171 26.91 -18.52 -27.39
CA ASN A 171 25.51 -18.44 -27.82
C ASN A 171 24.41 -18.23 -26.75
N PHE A 172 23.96 -16.99 -26.58
CA PHE A 172 22.65 -16.68 -25.98
C PHE A 172 21.55 -17.03 -26.98
N GLN A 173 21.15 -18.29 -27.01
CA GLN A 173 20.00 -18.74 -27.78
C GLN A 173 18.73 -18.54 -26.95
N GLN A 174 18.03 -17.43 -27.18
CA GLN A 174 16.67 -17.23 -26.71
C GLN A 174 15.76 -18.27 -27.40
N GLN A 175 15.27 -19.26 -26.64
CA GLN A 175 14.18 -20.12 -27.10
C GLN A 175 12.84 -19.39 -26.89
N PRO A 176 11.96 -19.33 -27.91
CA PRO A 176 10.62 -18.79 -27.78
C PRO A 176 9.68 -19.90 -27.31
N VAL A 177 9.26 -19.86 -26.04
CA VAL A 177 8.19 -20.73 -25.52
C VAL A 177 7.02 -19.83 -25.12
N GLN A 178 6.30 -19.31 -26.11
CA GLN A 178 5.11 -18.49 -25.91
C GLN A 178 4.02 -18.93 -26.88
N GLY A 179 3.13 -19.81 -26.41
CA GLY A 179 1.93 -20.20 -27.15
C GLY A 179 0.97 -21.02 -26.30
N GLN A 180 1.46 -22.08 -25.66
CA GLN A 180 0.61 -23.05 -24.97
C GLN A 180 0.14 -22.58 -23.59
N ASP A 181 1.00 -21.89 -22.83
CA ASP A 181 0.64 -21.37 -21.50
C ASP A 181 -0.38 -20.24 -21.54
N ALA A 182 -0.38 -19.44 -22.61
CA ALA A 182 -1.29 -18.32 -22.76
C ALA A 182 -2.72 -18.77 -23.08
N GLU A 183 -2.88 -19.86 -23.83
CA GLU A 183 -4.19 -20.40 -24.18
C GLU A 183 -4.82 -21.16 -23.01
N ALA A 184 -4.01 -21.93 -22.27
CA ALA A 184 -4.44 -22.58 -21.03
C ALA A 184 -4.91 -21.55 -19.99
N GLU A 185 -4.18 -20.44 -19.85
CA GLU A 185 -4.56 -19.36 -18.93
C GLU A 185 -5.86 -18.66 -19.35
N ARG A 186 -6.03 -18.40 -20.66
CA ARG A 186 -7.30 -17.85 -21.20
C ARG A 186 -8.48 -18.77 -20.92
N ALA A 187 -8.30 -20.09 -21.10
CA ALA A 187 -9.34 -21.07 -20.80
C ALA A 187 -9.72 -21.11 -19.31
N ARG A 188 -8.73 -21.03 -18.40
CA ARG A 188 -8.97 -20.94 -16.95
C ARG A 188 -9.76 -19.69 -16.58
N VAL A 189 -9.38 -18.53 -17.12
CA VAL A 189 -10.06 -17.26 -16.87
C VAL A 189 -11.51 -17.29 -17.37
N GLU A 190 -11.77 -17.86 -18.55
CA GLU A 190 -13.15 -17.97 -19.06
C GLU A 190 -13.98 -18.97 -18.25
N ASN A 191 -13.40 -20.07 -17.77
CA ASN A 191 -14.08 -21.00 -16.86
C ASN A 191 -14.50 -20.31 -15.54
N LEU A 192 -13.59 -19.55 -14.93
CA LEU A 192 -13.87 -18.74 -13.74
C LEU A 192 -14.99 -17.72 -14.00
N ARG A 193 -14.97 -17.06 -15.16
CA ARG A 193 -16.00 -16.11 -15.58
C ARG A 193 -17.36 -16.78 -15.73
N GLN A 194 -17.42 -17.97 -16.34
CA GLN A 194 -18.66 -18.73 -16.47
C GLN A 194 -19.20 -19.17 -15.12
N LYS A 195 -18.33 -19.65 -14.22
CA LYS A 195 -18.69 -20.03 -12.85
C LYS A 195 -19.25 -18.84 -12.07
N ALA A 196 -18.63 -17.66 -12.19
CA ALA A 196 -19.11 -16.43 -11.58
C ALA A 196 -20.49 -16.01 -12.12
N LYS A 197 -20.70 -16.04 -13.45
CA LYS A 197 -22.00 -15.76 -14.07
C LYS A 197 -23.09 -16.74 -13.64
N LYS A 198 -22.75 -18.02 -13.45
CA LYS A 198 -23.70 -19.02 -12.93
C LYS A 198 -24.09 -18.69 -11.49
N ARG A 199 -23.10 -18.41 -10.63
CA ARG A 199 -23.36 -18.07 -9.22
C ARG A 199 -24.20 -16.79 -9.07
N LEU A 200 -23.97 -15.79 -9.92
CA LEU A 200 -24.79 -14.57 -9.94
C LEU A 200 -26.26 -14.88 -10.22
N ARG A 201 -26.55 -15.74 -11.21
CA ARG A 201 -27.92 -16.16 -11.54
C ARG A 201 -28.58 -16.94 -10.42
N GLU A 202 -27.82 -17.75 -9.68
CA GLU A 202 -28.32 -18.46 -8.49
C GLU A 202 -28.70 -17.48 -7.38
N ILE A 203 -27.82 -16.52 -7.07
CA ILE A 203 -28.09 -15.47 -6.07
C ILE A 203 -29.33 -14.65 -6.45
N GLU A 204 -29.49 -14.29 -7.73
CA GLU A 204 -30.69 -13.59 -8.20
C GLU A 204 -31.96 -14.43 -8.02
N LYS A 205 -31.87 -15.76 -8.16
CA LYS A 205 -33.00 -16.68 -7.93
C LYS A 205 -33.33 -16.76 -6.45
N GLU A 206 -32.32 -16.94 -5.59
CA GLU A 206 -32.49 -16.92 -4.13
C GLU A 206 -33.14 -15.60 -3.67
N ALA A 207 -32.65 -14.46 -4.17
CA ALA A 207 -33.22 -13.15 -3.86
C ALA A 207 -34.67 -12.99 -4.33
N ARG A 208 -35.07 -13.60 -5.46
CA ARG A 208 -36.46 -13.62 -5.91
C ARG A 208 -37.35 -14.42 -4.95
N GLU A 209 -36.87 -15.56 -4.45
CA GLU A 209 -37.63 -16.36 -3.49
C GLU A 209 -37.76 -15.66 -2.13
N ILE A 210 -36.69 -15.01 -1.66
CA ILE A 210 -36.75 -14.17 -0.45
C ILE A 210 -37.81 -13.07 -0.61
N ARG A 211 -37.83 -12.35 -1.74
CA ARG A 211 -38.86 -11.33 -2.00
C ARG A 211 -40.28 -11.90 -2.03
N LYS A 212 -40.48 -13.12 -2.53
CA LYS A 212 -41.80 -13.79 -2.48
C LYS A 212 -42.18 -14.13 -1.04
N TYR A 213 -41.24 -14.62 -0.24
CA TYR A 213 -41.47 -14.95 1.16
C TYR A 213 -41.85 -13.71 1.96
N LEU A 214 -41.10 -12.61 1.81
CA LEU A 214 -41.40 -11.34 2.48
C LEU A 214 -42.80 -10.82 2.14
N ARG A 215 -43.20 -10.85 0.86
CA ARG A 215 -44.58 -10.48 0.48
C ARG A 215 -45.65 -11.33 1.17
N ARG A 216 -45.44 -12.65 1.30
CA ARG A 216 -46.38 -13.52 2.01
C ARG A 216 -46.48 -13.18 3.49
N LEU A 217 -45.37 -12.78 4.11
CA LEU A 217 -45.37 -12.33 5.50
C LEU A 217 -46.15 -11.02 5.64
N ASP A 218 -45.88 -10.04 4.77
CA ASP A 218 -46.58 -8.76 4.76
C ASP A 218 -48.09 -8.95 4.54
N ASP A 219 -48.49 -9.83 3.61
CA ASP A 219 -49.89 -10.18 3.35
C ASP A 219 -50.56 -10.82 4.59
N ALA A 220 -49.84 -11.72 5.28
CA ALA A 220 -50.34 -12.35 6.50
C ALA A 220 -50.47 -11.36 7.67
N THR A 221 -49.50 -10.47 7.83
CA THR A 221 -49.54 -9.40 8.84
C THR A 221 -50.69 -8.44 8.57
N ASN A 222 -50.87 -8.00 7.32
CA ASN A 222 -51.99 -7.15 6.92
C ASN A 222 -53.34 -7.84 7.14
N ALA A 223 -53.47 -9.13 6.82
CA ALA A 223 -54.69 -9.89 7.04
C ALA A 223 -55.05 -10.01 8.53
N GLN A 224 -54.07 -10.23 9.42
CA GLN A 224 -54.29 -10.21 10.86
C GLN A 224 -54.70 -8.84 11.38
N GLN A 225 -54.17 -7.76 10.79
CA GLN A 225 -54.47 -6.39 11.20
C GLN A 225 -55.87 -5.93 10.77
N VAL A 226 -56.41 -6.46 9.66
CA VAL A 226 -57.80 -6.25 9.23
C VAL A 226 -58.79 -7.02 10.10
N LEU A 227 -58.41 -8.18 10.63
CA LEU A 227 -59.28 -9.04 11.45
C LEU A 227 -59.43 -8.55 12.91
N MET A 228 -58.58 -7.61 13.33
CA MET A 228 -58.62 -6.99 14.67
C MET A 228 -59.25 -5.59 14.69
N GLN A 229 -59.87 -5.15 13.60
CA GLN A 229 -60.71 -3.95 13.51
C GLN A 229 -62.18 -4.35 13.32
#